data_AF-A0AAU5HGZ1-F1
#
_entry.id   AF-A0AAU5HGZ1-F1
#
_cell.length_a   1.000
_cell.length_b   1.000
_cell.length_c   1.000
_cell.angle_alpha   90.00
_cell.angle_beta   90.00
_cell.angle_gamma   90.00
#
_symmetry.space_group_name_H-M   'P 1'
#
loop_
_entity.id
_entity.type
_entity.pdbx_description
1 polymer ?
#
loop_
_entity_poly.entity_id
_entity_poly.type
_entity_poly.pdbx_seq_one_letter_code
_entity_poly.pdbx_strand_id
1 'polypeptide(L)'
;MHEHLDALEQRMQQLQQAMRRAQLARDSEQIQQLREDLRRTQRAWDALFEQAEEGEESNAFDGGENSAPAQETPAEPQTLLPAREQVHQVLTLLAVPAAPKLISTVHEAFFAGGLAPSRLTSLRRDEERSYRSAPGARPYYLCPALTSDLLSPARGLLTVSTWSLEQRIVGPLSARVHFLTSALNIADAAERLDAATLPLPVRQLLVRYAQNIPGAQPPIAHPGPAGAPLDLALLRRAAEDELTLHTASDTTTRTQAAARARSQLDAAALLFGGSFQSARRLRSVP
;
A
#
# COMPACT_ATOMS: atom_id res chain seq x y z
N MET A 1 22.23 16.93 -7.77
CA MET A 1 21.07 16.00 -7.73
C MET A 1 19.78 16.76 -7.42
N HIS A 2 19.65 17.42 -6.26
CA HIS A 2 18.45 18.19 -5.88
C HIS A 2 18.04 19.28 -6.90
N GLU A 3 18.96 20.11 -7.38
CA GLU A 3 18.66 21.14 -8.39
C GLU A 3 18.19 20.58 -9.75
N HIS A 4 18.66 19.38 -10.12
CA HIS A 4 18.23 18.71 -11.35
C HIS A 4 16.83 18.11 -11.22
N LEU A 5 16.44 17.64 -10.02
CA LEU A 5 15.10 17.14 -9.73
C LEU A 5 14.08 18.29 -9.72
N ASP A 6 14.42 19.40 -9.06
CA ASP A 6 13.55 20.59 -9.03
C ASP A 6 13.31 21.16 -10.44
N ALA A 7 14.33 21.14 -11.30
CA ALA A 7 14.22 21.57 -12.69
C ALA A 7 13.28 20.66 -13.52
N LEU A 8 13.32 19.34 -13.29
CA LEU A 8 12.43 18.38 -13.96
C LEU A 8 10.98 18.50 -13.47
N GLU A 9 10.77 18.75 -12.18
CA GLU A 9 9.44 18.98 -11.62
C GLU A 9 8.80 20.25 -12.19
N GLN A 10 9.55 21.36 -12.23
CA GLN A 10 9.10 22.61 -12.86
C GLN A 10 8.76 22.40 -14.34
N ARG A 11 9.57 21.61 -15.06
CA ARG A 11 9.32 21.29 -16.46
C ARG A 11 8.03 20.49 -16.65
N MET A 12 7.75 19.52 -15.79
CA MET A 12 6.49 18.75 -15.83
C MET A 12 5.26 19.63 -15.56
N GLN A 13 5.33 20.52 -14.57
CA GLN A 13 4.23 21.44 -14.27
C GLN A 13 3.97 22.38 -15.45
N GLN A 14 5.01 22.88 -16.12
CA GLN A 14 4.89 23.71 -17.33
C GLN A 14 4.24 22.94 -18.49
N LEU A 15 4.65 21.68 -18.73
CA LEU A 15 4.07 20.84 -19.78
C LEU A 15 2.58 20.54 -19.53
N GLN A 16 2.20 20.28 -18.27
CA GLN A 16 0.79 20.07 -17.89
C GLN A 16 -0.07 21.34 -18.03
N GLN A 17 0.51 22.53 -17.78
CA GLN A 17 -0.17 23.80 -18.03
C GLN A 17 -0.33 24.07 -19.53
N ALA A 18 0.71 23.79 -20.33
CA ALA A 18 0.65 23.91 -21.78
C ALA A 18 -0.38 22.97 -22.41
N MET A 19 -0.48 21.72 -21.92
CA MET A 19 -1.50 20.76 -22.38
C MET A 19 -2.91 21.25 -22.12
N ARG A 20 -3.17 21.84 -20.94
CA ARG A 20 -4.49 22.43 -20.62
C ARG A 20 -4.85 23.57 -21.56
N ARG A 21 -3.87 24.39 -21.96
CA ARG A 21 -4.08 25.47 -22.94
C ARG A 21 -4.33 24.93 -24.36
N ALA A 22 -3.55 23.94 -24.81
CA ALA A 22 -3.74 23.28 -26.10
C ALA A 22 -5.10 22.55 -26.20
N GLN A 23 -5.58 21.98 -25.09
CA GLN A 23 -6.90 21.36 -25.00
C GLN A 23 -8.05 22.38 -25.14
N LEU A 24 -7.89 23.59 -24.58
CA LEU A 24 -8.85 24.68 -24.78
C LEU A 24 -8.84 25.20 -26.23
N ALA A 25 -7.67 25.20 -26.88
CA ALA A 25 -7.51 25.57 -28.29
C ALA A 25 -7.91 24.46 -29.29
N ARG A 26 -8.24 23.25 -28.80
CA ARG A 26 -8.53 22.03 -29.60
C ARG A 26 -7.43 21.67 -30.61
N ASP A 27 -6.18 21.99 -30.29
CA ASP A 27 -5.03 21.66 -31.14
C ASP A 27 -4.54 20.24 -30.83
N SER A 28 -4.94 19.27 -31.64
CA SER A 28 -4.62 17.86 -31.44
C SER A 28 -3.15 17.53 -31.67
N GLU A 29 -2.47 18.21 -32.61
CA GLU A 29 -1.05 17.98 -32.88
C GLU A 29 -0.19 18.48 -31.72
N GLN A 30 -0.51 19.67 -31.21
CA GLN A 30 0.19 20.25 -30.08
C GLN A 30 0.00 19.40 -28.80
N ILE A 31 -1.18 18.81 -28.59
CA ILE A 31 -1.42 17.89 -27.47
C ILE A 31 -0.58 16.62 -27.57
N GLN A 32 -0.40 16.06 -28.77
CA GLN A 32 0.43 14.87 -28.96
C GLN A 32 1.90 15.15 -28.67
N GLN A 33 2.44 16.24 -29.21
CA GLN A 33 3.83 16.66 -28.95
C GLN A 33 4.09 16.90 -27.46
N LEU A 34 3.17 17.60 -26.77
CA LEU A 34 3.28 17.86 -25.33
C LEU A 34 3.21 16.57 -24.49
N ARG A 35 2.46 15.55 -24.93
CA ARG A 35 2.42 14.23 -24.27
C ARG A 35 3.74 13.49 -24.41
N GLU A 36 4.37 13.56 -25.57
CA GLU A 36 5.69 12.95 -25.80
C GLU A 36 6.78 13.62 -24.97
N ASP A 37 6.76 14.95 -24.89
CA ASP A 37 7.67 15.72 -24.05
C ASP A 37 7.48 15.40 -22.57
N LEU A 38 6.23 15.25 -22.11
CA LEU A 38 5.92 14.85 -20.74
C LEU A 38 6.45 13.44 -20.44
N ARG A 39 6.27 12.50 -21.37
CA ARG A 39 6.81 11.14 -21.25
C ARG A 39 8.34 11.13 -21.19
N ARG A 40 9.01 11.92 -22.04
CA ARG A 40 10.47 12.05 -22.03
C ARG A 40 10.97 12.64 -20.72
N THR A 41 10.30 13.66 -20.19
CA THR A 41 10.64 14.29 -18.91
C THR A 41 10.43 13.33 -17.74
N GLN A 42 9.34 12.54 -17.76
CA GLN A 42 9.05 11.54 -16.74
C GLN A 42 10.09 10.40 -16.73
N ARG A 43 10.49 9.89 -17.91
CA ARG A 43 11.57 8.88 -18.00
C ARG A 43 12.91 9.39 -17.49
N ALA A 44 13.25 10.64 -17.79
CA ALA A 44 14.46 11.27 -17.26
C ALA A 44 14.42 11.42 -15.73
N TRP A 45 13.22 11.63 -15.16
CA TRP A 45 13.02 11.65 -13.71
C TRP A 45 13.18 10.25 -13.11
N ASP A 46 12.55 9.24 -13.69
CA ASP A 46 12.64 7.85 -13.23
C ASP A 46 14.11 7.34 -13.28
N ALA A 47 14.86 7.63 -14.35
CA ALA A 47 16.27 7.24 -14.49
C ALA A 47 17.20 7.87 -13.44
N LEU A 48 16.92 9.11 -12.98
CA LEU A 48 17.69 9.75 -11.91
C LEU A 48 17.41 9.13 -10.54
N PHE A 49 16.25 8.49 -10.36
CA PHE A 49 15.91 7.73 -9.16
C PHE A 49 16.56 6.35 -9.18
N GLU A 50 16.56 5.65 -10.33
CA GLU A 50 17.27 4.38 -10.51
C GLU A 50 18.78 4.52 -10.25
N GLN A 51 19.41 5.61 -10.71
CA GLN A 51 20.82 5.90 -10.41
C GLN A 51 21.10 6.22 -8.93
N ALA A 52 20.11 6.71 -8.19
CA ALA A 52 20.23 6.96 -6.75
C ALA A 52 20.11 5.66 -5.93
N GLU A 53 19.31 4.70 -6.42
CA GLU A 53 19.19 3.35 -5.84
C GLU A 53 20.44 2.50 -6.12
N GLU A 54 21.02 2.56 -7.33
CA GLU A 54 22.29 1.91 -7.67
C GLU A 54 23.49 2.43 -6.86
N GLY A 55 23.48 3.72 -6.49
CA GLY A 55 24.51 4.35 -5.67
C GLY A 55 24.55 3.87 -4.21
N GLU A 56 23.45 3.32 -3.69
CA GLU A 56 23.38 2.73 -2.33
C GLU A 56 23.64 1.21 -2.34
N GLU A 57 23.41 0.52 -3.46
CA GLU A 57 23.65 -0.93 -3.59
C GLU A 57 25.09 -1.30 -4.03
N SER A 58 25.91 -0.33 -4.43
CA SER A 58 27.30 -0.52 -4.92
C SER A 58 28.36 -0.87 -3.84
N ASN A 59 27.98 -1.21 -2.60
CA ASN A 59 28.94 -1.54 -1.53
C ASN A 59 28.81 -2.95 -0.92
N ALA A 60 28.15 -3.88 -1.61
CA ALA A 60 28.27 -5.29 -1.29
C ALA A 60 28.11 -6.18 -2.53
N PHE A 61 29.13 -7.01 -2.76
CA PHE A 61 29.24 -8.11 -3.71
C PHE A 61 29.82 -7.83 -5.11
N ASP A 62 31.14 -8.03 -5.16
CA ASP A 62 31.92 -8.53 -6.28
C ASP A 62 31.45 -9.94 -6.71
N GLY A 63 31.49 -10.19 -8.02
CA GLY A 63 31.13 -11.48 -8.63
C GLY A 63 30.32 -11.33 -9.91
N GLY A 64 31.00 -11.08 -11.03
CA GLY A 64 30.38 -10.97 -12.34
C GLY A 64 29.89 -12.30 -12.90
N GLU A 65 28.93 -12.22 -13.82
CA GLU A 65 28.97 -12.91 -15.12
C GLU A 65 27.89 -12.35 -16.06
N ASN A 66 28.30 -12.20 -17.32
CA ASN A 66 27.53 -11.68 -18.45
C ASN A 66 26.13 -12.29 -18.59
N SER A 67 25.13 -11.45 -18.85
CA SER A 67 23.97 -11.83 -19.65
C SER A 67 23.51 -10.65 -20.49
N ALA A 68 23.54 -10.86 -21.80
CA ALA A 68 23.17 -9.89 -22.83
C ALA A 68 21.66 -9.51 -22.76
N PRO A 69 21.28 -8.31 -23.20
CA PRO A 69 19.89 -7.85 -23.11
C PRO A 69 19.02 -8.57 -24.14
N ALA A 70 18.07 -9.37 -23.64
CA ALA A 70 16.96 -9.87 -24.45
C ALA A 70 16.07 -8.68 -24.83
N GLN A 71 15.89 -8.47 -26.14
CA GLN A 71 15.02 -7.44 -26.68
C GLN A 71 13.56 -7.75 -26.30
N GLU A 72 13.03 -6.99 -25.35
CA GLU A 72 11.61 -7.00 -25.01
C GLU A 72 10.81 -6.40 -26.17
N THR A 73 9.88 -7.19 -26.69
CA THR A 73 8.90 -6.75 -27.68
C THR A 73 7.98 -5.73 -27.01
N PRO A 74 7.57 -4.61 -27.66
CA PRO A 74 6.81 -3.57 -26.99
C PRO A 74 5.40 -4.08 -26.64
N ALA A 75 5.19 -4.44 -25.38
CA ALA A 75 3.85 -4.66 -24.85
C ALA A 75 3.07 -3.34 -24.91
N GLU A 76 1.84 -3.41 -25.41
CA GLU A 76 0.94 -2.26 -25.48
C GLU A 76 0.81 -1.59 -24.09
N PRO A 77 0.74 -0.24 -24.02
CA PRO A 77 0.75 0.49 -22.77
C PRO A 77 -0.53 0.22 -21.99
N GLN A 78 -0.46 -0.73 -21.05
CA GLN A 78 -1.46 -0.91 -20.02
C GLN A 78 -1.55 0.42 -19.25
N THR A 79 -2.71 1.05 -19.27
CA THR A 79 -2.95 2.29 -18.53
C THR A 79 -2.92 1.97 -17.04
N LEU A 80 -1.73 2.07 -16.43
CA LEU A 80 -1.54 1.83 -15.01
C LEU A 80 -2.39 2.84 -14.22
N LEU A 81 -3.22 2.32 -13.32
CA LEU A 81 -4.03 3.14 -12.43
C LEU A 81 -3.13 4.09 -11.62
N PRO A 82 -3.61 5.27 -11.21
CA PRO A 82 -2.85 6.13 -10.31
C PRO A 82 -2.49 5.39 -9.01
N ALA A 83 -1.33 5.69 -8.42
CA ALA A 83 -0.84 5.02 -7.20
C ALA A 83 -1.89 5.01 -6.07
N ARG A 84 -2.69 6.08 -5.93
CA ARG A 84 -3.80 6.13 -4.96
C ARG A 84 -4.83 5.02 -5.18
N GLU A 85 -5.26 4.82 -6.44
CA GLU A 85 -6.24 3.80 -6.78
C GLU A 85 -5.68 2.39 -6.61
N GLN A 86 -4.40 2.19 -6.96
CA GLN A 86 -3.69 0.93 -6.72
C GLN A 86 -3.67 0.58 -5.21
N VAL A 87 -3.35 1.54 -4.35
CA VAL A 87 -3.36 1.36 -2.89
C VAL A 87 -4.76 1.08 -2.38
N HIS A 88 -5.76 1.82 -2.88
CA HIS A 88 -7.15 1.61 -2.51
C HIS A 88 -7.64 0.21 -2.89
N GLN A 89 -7.29 -0.30 -4.07
CA GLN A 89 -7.60 -1.67 -4.49
C GLN A 89 -6.98 -2.70 -3.54
N VAL A 90 -5.71 -2.54 -3.19
CA VAL A 90 -5.03 -3.46 -2.27
C VAL A 90 -5.63 -3.40 -0.86
N LEU A 91 -5.91 -2.21 -0.33
CA LEU A 91 -6.56 -2.07 0.98
C LEU A 91 -7.97 -2.65 0.98
N THR A 92 -8.69 -2.52 -0.13
CA THR A 92 -10.03 -3.13 -0.30
C THR A 92 -9.93 -4.66 -0.28
N LEU A 93 -8.91 -5.24 -0.92
CA LEU A 93 -8.65 -6.68 -0.87
C LEU A 93 -8.28 -7.12 0.54
N LEU A 94 -7.32 -6.43 1.18
CA LEU A 94 -6.83 -6.81 2.51
C LEU A 94 -7.87 -6.62 3.61
N ALA A 95 -8.75 -5.63 3.46
CA ALA A 95 -9.78 -5.22 4.43
C ALA A 95 -9.25 -4.91 5.84
N VAL A 96 -7.94 -4.61 5.96
CA VAL A 96 -7.26 -4.27 7.20
C VAL A 96 -6.22 -3.18 6.97
N PRO A 97 -5.88 -2.39 8.01
CA PRO A 97 -4.75 -1.48 7.96
C PRO A 97 -3.44 -2.20 7.57
N ALA A 98 -2.75 -1.67 6.56
CA ALA A 98 -1.59 -2.34 5.97
C ALA A 98 -0.38 -1.42 5.82
N ALA A 99 0.81 -2.01 5.90
CA ALA A 99 2.06 -1.30 5.70
C ALA A 99 2.45 -1.21 4.21
N PRO A 100 3.20 -0.18 3.79
CA PRO A 100 3.66 -0.01 2.42
C PRO A 100 4.25 -1.25 1.76
N LYS A 101 5.08 -2.00 2.51
CA LYS A 101 5.70 -3.23 2.01
C LYS A 101 4.66 -4.30 1.68
N LEU A 102 3.70 -4.56 2.58
CA LEU A 102 2.63 -5.52 2.32
C LEU A 102 1.75 -5.08 1.16
N ILE A 103 1.42 -3.78 1.08
CA ILE A 103 0.63 -3.23 -0.01
C ILE A 103 1.31 -3.48 -1.36
N SER A 104 2.61 -3.21 -1.44
CA SER A 104 3.40 -3.41 -2.66
C SER A 104 3.48 -4.89 -3.04
N THR A 105 3.75 -5.77 -2.08
CA THR A 105 3.78 -7.23 -2.31
C THR A 105 2.43 -7.79 -2.77
N VAL A 106 1.32 -7.33 -2.18
CA VAL A 106 -0.02 -7.77 -2.58
C VAL A 106 -0.40 -7.19 -3.94
N HIS A 107 0.01 -5.96 -4.23
CA HIS A 107 -0.17 -5.35 -5.54
C HIS A 107 0.49 -6.21 -6.63
N GLU A 108 1.78 -6.50 -6.46
CA GLU A 108 2.56 -7.33 -7.39
C GLU A 108 1.96 -8.75 -7.54
N ALA A 109 1.39 -9.30 -6.47
CA ALA A 109 0.82 -10.64 -6.51
C ALA A 109 -0.52 -10.72 -7.26
N PHE A 110 -1.40 -9.73 -7.09
CA PHE A 110 -2.78 -9.82 -7.58
C PHE A 110 -3.13 -8.86 -8.71
N PHE A 111 -2.29 -7.87 -8.98
CA PHE A 111 -2.57 -6.77 -9.91
C PHE A 111 -1.40 -6.57 -10.88
N ALA A 112 -1.69 -5.93 -12.01
CA ALA A 112 -0.67 -5.64 -13.01
C ALA A 112 0.16 -4.40 -12.62
N GLY A 113 1.49 -4.53 -12.74
CA GLY A 113 2.45 -3.44 -12.53
C GLY A 113 3.04 -3.37 -11.12
N GLY A 114 4.17 -2.66 -11.00
CA GLY A 114 4.85 -2.43 -9.73
C GLY A 114 4.34 -1.19 -9.01
N LEU A 115 4.21 -1.28 -7.69
CA LEU A 115 3.93 -0.14 -6.81
C LEU A 115 5.12 0.07 -5.89
N ALA A 116 5.93 1.10 -6.16
CA ALA A 116 7.11 1.41 -5.34
C ALA A 116 6.69 1.89 -3.93
N PRO A 117 7.20 1.28 -2.83
CA PRO A 117 6.85 1.68 -1.47
C PRO A 117 7.14 3.15 -1.14
N SER A 118 8.16 3.74 -1.76
CA SER A 118 8.57 5.14 -1.58
C SER A 118 7.47 6.13 -1.95
N ARG A 119 6.68 5.82 -3.00
CA ARG A 119 5.54 6.65 -3.47
C ARG A 119 4.44 6.80 -2.40
N LEU A 120 4.37 5.90 -1.42
CA LEU A 120 3.34 5.89 -0.39
C LEU A 120 3.56 6.94 0.72
N THR A 121 4.80 7.36 0.93
CA THR A 121 5.13 8.36 1.96
C THR A 121 4.65 9.75 1.57
N SER A 122 4.87 10.15 0.31
CA SER A 122 4.39 11.43 -0.25
C SER A 122 2.86 11.46 -0.31
N LEU A 123 2.25 10.34 -0.72
CA LEU A 123 0.80 10.18 -0.84
C LEU A 123 0.06 10.52 0.47
N ARG A 124 0.57 10.10 1.64
CA ARG A 124 -0.05 10.45 2.93
C ARG A 124 -0.16 11.95 3.18
N ARG A 125 0.92 12.68 2.92
CA ARG A 125 0.97 14.13 3.17
C ARG A 125 0.05 14.87 2.21
N ASP A 126 -0.03 14.40 0.98
CA ASP A 126 -0.88 14.99 -0.04
C ASP A 126 -2.36 14.74 0.24
N GLU A 127 -2.72 13.56 0.76
CA GLU A 127 -4.09 13.23 1.17
C GLU A 127 -4.57 14.11 2.34
N GLU A 128 -3.73 14.30 3.37
CA GLU A 128 -4.06 15.19 4.49
C GLU A 128 -4.19 16.64 4.04
N ARG A 129 -3.26 17.13 3.21
CA ARG A 129 -3.32 18.48 2.65
C ARG A 129 -4.58 18.67 1.80
N SER A 130 -4.90 17.69 0.96
CA SER A 130 -6.10 17.69 0.11
C SER A 130 -7.36 17.77 0.98
N TYR A 131 -7.48 16.93 2.00
CA TYR A 131 -8.63 16.94 2.90
C TYR A 131 -8.79 18.28 3.61
N ARG A 132 -7.71 18.83 4.18
CA ARG A 132 -7.77 20.13 4.88
C ARG A 132 -8.15 21.28 3.96
N SER A 133 -7.74 21.23 2.69
CA SER A 133 -8.07 22.27 1.72
C SER A 133 -9.53 22.21 1.26
N ALA A 134 -10.11 21.01 1.15
CA ALA A 134 -11.48 20.82 0.69
C ALA A 134 -12.08 19.51 1.27
N PRO A 135 -12.58 19.53 2.53
CA PRO A 135 -13.15 18.35 3.17
C PRO A 135 -14.30 17.77 2.33
N GLY A 136 -14.28 16.47 2.09
CA GLY A 136 -15.34 15.79 1.32
C GLY A 136 -15.28 15.97 -0.20
N ALA A 137 -14.30 16.68 -0.76
CA ALA A 137 -14.16 16.84 -2.21
C ALA A 137 -13.77 15.55 -2.97
N ARG A 138 -13.36 14.50 -2.24
CA ARG A 138 -13.01 13.18 -2.77
C ARG A 138 -13.93 12.11 -2.18
N PRO A 139 -14.24 11.03 -2.93
CA PRO A 139 -15.10 9.95 -2.44
C PRO A 139 -14.48 9.19 -1.26
N TYR A 140 -13.16 9.14 -1.19
CA TYR A 140 -12.39 8.59 -0.08
C TYR A 140 -11.05 9.31 0.04
N TYR A 141 -10.42 9.13 1.20
CA TYR A 141 -9.05 9.56 1.48
C TYR A 141 -8.24 8.37 1.98
N LEU A 142 -6.97 8.29 1.59
CA LEU A 142 -6.03 7.39 2.24
C LEU A 142 -5.50 8.08 3.50
N CYS A 143 -5.67 7.42 4.63
CA CYS A 143 -5.36 8.00 5.93
C CYS A 143 -4.56 7.02 6.79
N PRO A 144 -3.77 7.52 7.75
CA PRO A 144 -3.08 6.64 8.69
C PRO A 144 -4.07 5.82 9.52
N ALA A 145 -3.67 4.62 9.93
CA ALA A 145 -4.30 4.02 11.10
C ALA A 145 -4.00 4.87 12.34
N LEU A 146 -4.83 4.80 13.37
CA LEU A 146 -4.64 5.52 14.63
C LEU A 146 -4.27 4.56 15.76
N THR A 147 -3.32 4.92 16.62
CA THR A 147 -2.99 4.08 17.79
C THR A 147 -4.08 4.19 18.85
N SER A 148 -4.44 3.08 19.49
CA SER A 148 -5.53 3.05 20.47
C SER A 148 -5.23 3.88 21.73
N ASP A 149 -3.96 4.04 22.08
CA ASP A 149 -3.48 4.69 23.30
C ASP A 149 -3.40 6.21 23.18
N LEU A 150 -2.78 6.71 22.12
CA LEU A 150 -2.51 8.14 21.90
C LEU A 150 -3.45 8.79 20.89
N LEU A 151 -4.23 7.98 20.15
CA LEU A 151 -5.06 8.44 19.03
C LEU A 151 -4.24 9.24 18.00
N SER A 152 -2.96 8.89 17.92
CA SER A 152 -1.97 9.48 17.03
C SER A 152 -1.77 8.58 15.80
N PRO A 153 -1.23 9.10 14.69
CA PRO A 153 -0.97 8.28 13.51
C PRO A 153 -0.05 7.10 13.84
N ALA A 154 -0.55 5.89 13.61
CA ALA A 154 0.26 4.68 13.65
C ALA A 154 1.35 4.76 12.58
N ARG A 155 2.57 4.38 12.96
CA ARG A 155 3.73 4.46 12.07
C ARG A 155 3.55 3.48 10.92
N GLY A 156 3.57 4.00 9.70
CA GLY A 156 3.66 3.20 8.48
C GLY A 156 2.44 2.33 8.19
N LEU A 157 1.26 2.60 8.77
CA LEU A 157 0.02 1.91 8.42
C LEU A 157 -0.93 2.84 7.67
N LEU A 158 -1.52 2.32 6.59
CA LEU A 158 -2.50 3.00 5.74
C LEU A 158 -3.87 2.35 5.87
N THR A 159 -4.90 3.18 5.75
CA THR A 159 -6.32 2.82 5.80
C THR A 159 -7.12 3.69 4.83
N VAL A 160 -8.41 3.37 4.66
CA VAL A 160 -9.32 4.14 3.81
C VAL A 160 -10.35 4.86 4.69
N SER A 161 -10.59 6.14 4.46
CA SER A 161 -11.48 6.98 5.29
C SER A 161 -12.93 6.52 5.35
N THR A 162 -13.36 5.67 4.41
CA THR A 162 -14.70 5.08 4.36
C THR A 162 -14.89 3.94 5.38
N TRP A 163 -13.80 3.38 5.91
CA TRP A 163 -13.87 2.40 6.99
C TRP A 163 -14.32 3.04 8.30
N SER A 164 -14.97 2.23 9.14
CA SER A 164 -15.34 2.68 10.48
C SER A 164 -14.11 3.09 11.27
N LEU A 165 -14.29 4.00 12.24
CA LEU A 165 -13.17 4.46 13.05
C LEU A 165 -12.54 3.30 13.83
N GLU A 166 -13.34 2.35 14.28
CA GLU A 166 -12.92 1.12 14.94
C GLU A 166 -11.99 0.30 14.05
N GLN A 167 -12.30 0.16 12.75
CA GLN A 167 -11.44 -0.56 11.79
C GLN A 167 -10.12 0.17 11.51
N ARG A 168 -10.07 1.49 11.67
CA ARG A 168 -8.87 2.31 11.45
C ARG A 168 -7.99 2.44 12.68
N ILE A 169 -8.45 2.03 13.86
CA ILE A 169 -7.64 2.06 15.09
C ILE A 169 -6.86 0.75 15.23
N VAL A 170 -5.62 0.83 15.71
CA VAL A 170 -4.77 -0.30 16.04
C VAL A 170 -4.43 -0.30 17.53
N GLY A 171 -4.71 -1.43 18.17
CA GLY A 171 -4.32 -1.75 19.55
C GLY A 171 -3.31 -2.90 19.62
N PRO A 172 -3.02 -3.40 20.83
CA PRO A 172 -1.95 -4.38 21.06
C PRO A 172 -2.12 -5.70 20.28
N LEU A 173 -3.36 -6.16 20.09
CA LEU A 173 -3.67 -7.40 19.37
C LEU A 173 -3.94 -7.20 17.87
N SER A 174 -4.10 -5.95 17.43
CA SER A 174 -4.55 -5.66 16.06
C SER A 174 -3.54 -6.12 15.02
N ALA A 175 -2.23 -6.08 15.31
CA ALA A 175 -1.23 -6.60 14.37
C ALA A 175 -1.45 -8.08 14.05
N ARG A 176 -1.76 -8.91 15.06
CA ARG A 176 -2.03 -10.33 14.85
C ARG A 176 -3.37 -10.57 14.18
N VAL A 177 -4.43 -9.88 14.62
CA VAL A 177 -5.75 -9.95 13.98
C VAL A 177 -5.66 -9.55 12.51
N HIS A 178 -5.00 -8.43 12.18
CA HIS A 178 -4.83 -7.98 10.79
C HIS A 178 -4.01 -8.97 9.96
N PHE A 179 -2.98 -9.57 10.53
CA PHE A 179 -2.23 -10.63 9.85
C PHE A 179 -3.12 -11.82 9.49
N LEU A 180 -3.92 -12.32 10.44
CA LEU A 180 -4.81 -13.46 10.19
C LEU A 180 -5.95 -13.11 9.22
N THR A 181 -6.59 -11.94 9.39
CA THR A 181 -7.64 -11.46 8.48
C THR A 181 -7.11 -11.25 7.06
N SER A 182 -5.92 -10.66 6.89
CA SER A 182 -5.31 -10.54 5.56
C SER A 182 -4.97 -11.90 4.95
N ALA A 183 -4.55 -12.89 5.75
CA ALA A 183 -4.34 -14.26 5.27
C ALA A 183 -5.62 -14.86 4.67
N LEU A 184 -6.75 -14.73 5.37
CA LEU A 184 -8.07 -15.18 4.88
C LEU A 184 -8.46 -14.50 3.58
N ASN A 185 -8.37 -13.17 3.53
CA ASN A 185 -8.76 -12.40 2.34
C ASN A 185 -7.86 -12.68 1.12
N ILE A 186 -6.55 -12.86 1.35
CA ILE A 186 -5.60 -13.25 0.30
C ILE A 186 -5.88 -14.67 -0.19
N ALA A 187 -6.19 -15.61 0.71
CA ALA A 187 -6.58 -16.95 0.33
C ALA A 187 -7.90 -16.94 -0.45
N ASP A 188 -8.91 -16.15 -0.06
CA ASP A 188 -10.17 -15.98 -0.80
C ASP A 188 -9.92 -15.40 -2.19
N ALA A 189 -9.00 -14.44 -2.30
CA ALA A 189 -8.60 -13.87 -3.58
C ALA A 189 -7.88 -14.89 -4.47
N ALA A 190 -7.04 -15.73 -3.89
CA ALA A 190 -6.32 -16.77 -4.61
C ALA A 190 -7.26 -17.88 -5.11
N GLU A 191 -8.32 -18.23 -4.37
CA GLU A 191 -9.32 -19.21 -4.84
C GLU A 191 -10.10 -18.76 -6.07
N ARG A 192 -10.22 -17.45 -6.30
CA ARG A 192 -10.81 -16.89 -7.52
C ARG A 192 -9.88 -16.99 -8.73
N LEU A 193 -8.59 -17.24 -8.49
CA LEU A 193 -7.62 -17.57 -9.53
C LEU A 193 -7.65 -19.10 -9.73
N ASP A 194 -7.24 -19.57 -10.90
CA ASP A 194 -7.13 -21.01 -11.12
C ASP A 194 -6.08 -21.62 -10.17
N ALA A 195 -6.54 -22.45 -9.23
CA ALA A 195 -5.72 -23.05 -8.18
C ALA A 195 -4.59 -23.92 -8.76
N ALA A 196 -4.78 -24.49 -9.96
CA ALA A 196 -3.75 -25.28 -10.65
C ALA A 196 -2.62 -24.41 -11.21
N THR A 197 -2.88 -23.12 -11.45
CA THR A 197 -1.94 -22.19 -12.09
C THR A 197 -1.81 -20.88 -11.30
N LEU A 198 -1.77 -20.98 -9.97
CA LEU A 198 -1.54 -19.80 -9.13
C LEU A 198 -0.23 -19.11 -9.51
N PRO A 199 -0.23 -17.78 -9.76
CA PRO A 199 0.99 -17.03 -10.01
C PRO A 199 2.00 -17.22 -8.88
N LEU A 200 3.29 -17.34 -9.23
CA LEU A 200 4.35 -17.57 -8.26
C LEU A 200 4.37 -16.54 -7.10
N PRO A 201 4.19 -15.22 -7.34
CA PRO A 201 4.13 -14.25 -6.24
C PRO A 201 2.97 -14.49 -5.26
N VAL A 202 1.79 -14.90 -5.76
CA VAL A 202 0.64 -15.26 -4.91
C VAL A 202 0.97 -16.48 -4.06
N ARG A 203 1.53 -17.52 -4.68
CA ARG A 203 1.95 -18.73 -3.96
C ARG A 203 2.98 -18.42 -2.88
N GLN A 204 4.02 -17.63 -3.18
CA GLN A 204 5.04 -17.25 -2.21
C GLN A 204 4.47 -16.46 -1.03
N LEU A 205 3.53 -15.55 -1.30
CA LEU A 205 2.83 -14.80 -0.26
C LEU A 205 2.05 -15.73 0.68
N LEU A 206 1.28 -16.65 0.12
CA LEU A 206 0.48 -17.63 0.89
C LEU A 206 1.35 -18.59 1.71
N VAL A 207 2.47 -19.06 1.14
CA VAL A 207 3.45 -19.88 1.87
C VAL A 207 4.01 -19.12 3.08
N ARG A 208 4.33 -17.84 2.93
CA ARG A 208 4.80 -16.99 4.04
C ARG A 208 3.75 -16.86 5.14
N TYR A 209 2.47 -16.69 4.78
CA TYR A 209 1.38 -16.69 5.76
C TYR A 209 1.30 -18.03 6.49
N ALA A 210 1.26 -19.12 5.75
CA ALA A 210 1.14 -20.46 6.32
C ALA A 210 2.33 -20.82 7.24
N GLN A 211 3.54 -20.30 6.99
CA GLN A 211 4.70 -20.49 7.89
C GLN A 211 4.56 -19.75 9.23
N ASN A 212 3.75 -18.70 9.29
CA ASN A 212 3.59 -17.82 10.46
C ASN A 212 2.22 -18.01 11.15
N ILE A 213 1.45 -19.03 10.76
CA ILE A 213 0.18 -19.40 11.38
C ILE A 213 0.31 -20.83 11.90
N PRO A 214 0.30 -21.03 13.24
CA PRO A 214 0.33 -22.36 13.83
C PRO A 214 -0.80 -23.25 13.27
N GLY A 215 -0.45 -24.46 12.84
CA GLY A 215 -1.41 -25.40 12.25
C GLY A 215 -1.75 -25.17 10.77
N ALA A 216 -1.21 -24.13 10.13
CA ALA A 216 -1.42 -23.88 8.70
C ALA A 216 -0.46 -24.64 7.76
N GLN A 217 0.47 -25.44 8.31
CA GLN A 217 1.36 -26.31 7.55
C GLN A 217 0.91 -27.76 7.66
N PRO A 218 0.98 -28.54 6.58
CA PRO A 218 0.69 -29.97 6.66
C PRO A 218 1.68 -30.66 7.61
N PRO A 219 1.24 -31.67 8.40
CA PRO A 219 2.08 -32.35 9.39
C PRO A 219 3.34 -33.01 8.80
N ILE A 220 3.30 -33.35 7.51
CA ILE A 220 4.41 -33.94 6.77
C ILE A 220 4.65 -33.08 5.54
N ALA A 221 5.74 -32.32 5.55
CA ALA A 221 6.21 -31.60 4.39
C ALA A 221 6.88 -32.59 3.42
N HIS A 222 6.18 -32.97 2.37
CA HIS A 222 6.81 -33.60 1.21
C HIS A 222 7.10 -32.51 0.17
N PRO A 223 8.32 -31.96 0.10
CA PRO A 223 8.67 -31.05 -0.97
C PRO A 223 8.66 -31.82 -2.29
N GLY A 224 7.66 -31.55 -3.12
CA GLY A 224 7.68 -31.96 -4.52
C GLY A 224 8.57 -31.04 -5.35
N PRO A 225 8.78 -31.34 -6.65
CA PRO A 225 9.53 -30.47 -7.56
C PRO A 225 8.89 -29.07 -7.71
N ALA A 226 7.62 -28.89 -7.32
CA ALA A 226 6.90 -27.62 -7.31
C ALA A 226 6.97 -26.85 -5.97
N GLY A 227 7.78 -27.29 -5.00
CA GLY A 227 7.91 -26.69 -3.67
C GLY A 227 6.98 -27.30 -2.61
N ALA A 228 6.89 -26.64 -1.45
CA ALA A 228 6.02 -27.09 -0.35
C ALA A 228 4.54 -27.11 -0.78
N PRO A 229 3.78 -28.16 -0.44
CA PRO A 229 2.35 -28.21 -0.74
C PRO A 229 1.63 -27.08 0.01
N LEU A 230 0.86 -26.29 -0.74
CA LEU A 230 0.03 -25.21 -0.20
C LEU A 230 -1.40 -25.74 -0.10
N ASP A 231 -1.91 -25.83 1.12
CA ASP A 231 -3.30 -26.19 1.41
C ASP A 231 -4.05 -24.94 1.90
N LEU A 232 -4.88 -24.36 1.03
CA LEU A 232 -5.65 -23.16 1.34
C LEU A 232 -6.72 -23.43 2.40
N ALA A 233 -7.31 -24.63 2.42
CA ALA A 233 -8.33 -24.98 3.40
C ALA A 233 -7.71 -25.09 4.79
N LEU A 234 -6.53 -25.73 4.90
CA LEU A 234 -5.79 -25.81 6.14
C LEU A 234 -5.35 -24.42 6.64
N LEU A 235 -4.83 -23.57 5.74
CA LEU A 235 -4.47 -22.19 6.06
C LEU A 235 -5.65 -21.39 6.62
N ARG A 236 -6.82 -21.45 5.96
CA ARG A 236 -8.04 -20.78 6.42
C ARG A 236 -8.44 -21.25 7.81
N ARG A 237 -8.51 -22.58 7.98
CA ARG A 237 -8.95 -23.17 9.24
C ARG A 237 -8.06 -22.73 10.40
N ALA A 238 -6.74 -22.83 10.22
CA ALA A 238 -5.78 -22.42 11.23
C ALA A 238 -5.88 -20.92 11.56
N ALA A 239 -6.09 -20.07 10.54
CA ALA A 239 -6.25 -18.64 10.75
C ALA A 239 -7.55 -18.29 11.48
N GLU A 240 -8.67 -18.96 11.16
CA GLU A 240 -9.98 -18.80 11.83
C GLU A 240 -9.93 -19.25 13.29
N ASP A 241 -9.32 -20.41 13.55
CA ASP A 241 -9.17 -20.96 14.89
C ASP A 241 -8.41 -19.97 15.79
N GLU A 242 -7.33 -19.38 15.28
CA GLU A 242 -6.57 -18.37 16.03
C GLU A 242 -7.29 -17.02 16.13
N LEU A 243 -7.98 -16.57 15.08
CA LEU A 243 -8.77 -15.32 15.10
C LEU A 243 -9.82 -15.34 16.22
N THR A 244 -10.41 -16.50 16.46
CA THR A 244 -11.42 -16.69 17.53
C THR A 244 -10.85 -16.35 18.91
N LEU A 245 -9.55 -16.53 19.13
CA LEU A 245 -8.87 -16.22 20.40
C LEU A 245 -8.64 -14.72 20.62
N HIS A 246 -8.50 -13.94 19.54
CA HIS A 246 -8.04 -12.55 19.63
C HIS A 246 -9.11 -11.50 19.29
N THR A 247 -10.08 -11.84 18.45
CA THR A 247 -11.01 -10.87 17.83
C THR A 247 -11.83 -10.08 18.85
N ALA A 248 -12.35 -10.73 19.90
CA ALA A 248 -13.19 -10.07 20.90
C ALA A 248 -12.42 -9.00 21.71
N SER A 249 -11.22 -9.35 22.19
CA SER A 249 -10.36 -8.45 22.96
C SER A 249 -9.84 -7.29 22.11
N ASP A 250 -9.45 -7.58 20.87
CA ASP A 250 -9.03 -6.55 19.91
C ASP A 250 -10.16 -5.58 19.59
N THR A 251 -11.36 -6.11 19.27
CA THR A 251 -12.55 -5.30 18.96
C THR A 251 -12.95 -4.42 20.14
N THR A 252 -12.90 -4.95 21.37
CA THR A 252 -13.19 -4.18 22.59
C THR A 252 -12.24 -3.00 22.71
N THR A 253 -10.94 -3.23 22.53
CA THR A 253 -9.92 -2.18 22.61
C THR A 253 -10.14 -1.09 21.56
N ARG A 254 -10.36 -1.48 20.30
CA ARG A 254 -10.59 -0.53 19.19
C ARG A 254 -11.89 0.24 19.36
N THR A 255 -12.96 -0.39 19.85
CA THR A 255 -14.26 0.25 20.11
C THR A 255 -14.14 1.31 21.21
N GLN A 256 -13.48 0.98 22.32
CA GLN A 256 -13.26 1.94 23.40
C GLN A 256 -12.40 3.12 22.93
N ALA A 257 -11.36 2.86 22.14
CA ALA A 257 -10.52 3.91 21.56
C ALA A 257 -11.29 4.79 20.57
N ALA A 258 -12.16 4.21 19.73
CA ALA A 258 -13.00 4.94 18.80
C ALA A 258 -13.98 5.86 19.55
N ALA A 259 -14.55 5.41 20.67
CA ALA A 259 -15.39 6.24 21.52
C ALA A 259 -14.62 7.44 22.10
N ARG A 260 -13.39 7.22 22.60
CA ARG A 260 -12.51 8.32 23.07
C ARG A 260 -12.15 9.29 21.94
N ALA A 261 -11.83 8.76 20.76
CA ALA A 261 -11.49 9.59 19.61
C ALA A 261 -12.64 10.50 19.20
N ARG A 262 -13.88 10.00 19.15
CA ARG A 262 -15.07 10.80 18.84
C ARG A 262 -15.34 11.91 19.85
N SER A 263 -14.95 11.75 21.12
CA SER A 263 -15.15 12.79 22.14
C SER A 263 -14.01 13.80 22.21
N GLN A 264 -12.83 13.49 21.65
CA GLN A 264 -11.60 14.28 21.86
C GLN A 264 -11.02 14.89 20.58
N LEU A 265 -11.35 14.35 19.39
CA LEU A 265 -10.76 14.74 18.12
C LEU A 265 -11.76 15.47 17.23
N ASP A 266 -11.26 16.45 16.47
CA ASP A 266 -12.01 17.07 15.40
C ASP A 266 -12.10 16.16 14.16
N ALA A 267 -12.88 16.56 13.16
CA ALA A 267 -13.12 15.77 11.95
C ALA A 267 -11.82 15.41 11.19
N ALA A 268 -10.84 16.33 11.15
CA ALA A 268 -9.56 16.06 10.49
C ALA A 268 -8.71 15.08 11.30
N ALA A 269 -8.63 15.25 12.60
CA ALA A 269 -7.89 14.38 13.51
C ALA A 269 -8.53 12.99 13.63
N LEU A 270 -9.84 12.85 13.45
CA LEU A 270 -10.50 11.54 13.32
C LEU A 270 -10.03 10.74 12.10
N LEU A 271 -9.47 11.40 11.08
CA LEU A 271 -8.88 10.76 9.90
C LEU A 271 -7.36 10.66 10.02
N PHE A 272 -6.70 11.76 10.36
CA PHE A 272 -5.24 11.90 10.27
C PHE A 272 -4.53 11.92 11.62
N GLY A 273 -5.25 11.71 12.73
CA GLY A 273 -4.73 11.64 14.09
C GLY A 273 -4.56 12.99 14.77
N GLY A 274 -4.55 12.98 16.10
CA GLY A 274 -4.26 14.18 16.90
C GLY A 274 -2.78 14.55 16.88
N SER A 275 -2.48 15.85 17.08
CA SER A 275 -1.09 16.29 17.30
C SER A 275 -0.55 15.67 18.60
N PHE A 276 0.76 15.39 18.66
CA PHE A 276 1.42 14.89 19.88
C PHE A 276 1.17 15.77 21.12
N GLN A 277 0.90 17.07 20.95
CA GLN A 277 0.58 17.98 22.04
C GLN A 277 -0.82 17.74 22.62
N SER A 278 -1.77 17.30 21.79
CA SER A 278 -3.11 16.87 22.22
C SER A 278 -3.03 15.56 23.01
N ALA A 279 -2.22 14.59 22.54
CA ALA A 279 -2.01 13.30 23.22
C ALA A 279 -1.40 13.45 24.63
N ARG A 280 -0.56 14.47 24.84
CA ARG A 280 0.06 14.77 26.14
C ARG A 280 -0.94 15.34 27.16
N ARG A 281 -1.96 16.08 26.71
CA ARG A 281 -3.07 16.57 27.57
C ARG A 281 -4.05 15.46 27.96
N LEU A 282 -4.17 14.41 27.14
CA LEU A 282 -5.06 13.28 27.42
C LEU A 282 -4.55 12.37 28.56
N ARG A 283 -3.24 12.37 28.84
CA ARG A 283 -2.67 11.69 30.02
C ARG A 283 -2.77 12.49 31.32
N SER A 284 -3.14 13.77 31.26
CA SER A 284 -3.16 14.67 32.42
C SER A 284 -4.55 14.93 32.98
N VAL A 285 -5.60 14.29 32.44
CA VAL A 285 -6.92 14.31 33.06
C VAL A 285 -7.01 13.11 34.00
N PRO A 286 -7.07 13.34 35.33
CA PRO A 286 -7.16 12.28 36.34
C PRO A 286 -8.49 11.53 36.28
#